data_AF-A0A1Q6LHP2-F1
#
_entry.id   AF-A0A1Q6LHP2-F1
#
_cell.length_a   1.000
_cell.length_b   1.000
_cell.length_c   1.000
_cell.angle_alpha   90.00
_cell.angle_beta   90.00
_cell.angle_gamma   90.00
#
_symmetry.space_group_name_H-M   'P 1'
#
loop_
_entity.id
_entity.type
_entity.pdbx_description
1 polymer ?
#
loop_
_entity_poly.entity_id
_entity_poly.type
_entity_poly.pdbx_seq_one_letter_code
_entity_poly.pdbx_strand_id
1 'polypeptide(L)'
;MTEETLEITKEVAKVVAKDVYNDGIKGTVVQTGEIIESVVGLFNNVVFYLVKKANALFKYKLEDFKNELEEKLSPIPEDKIVEPDLMIVGLALEALKYTYDKDELRNMYLNLLTSSMNKDIKDKAHPSYVEIIRQLTPLDAKVFKRLQDLGQVACAHAILKIDNSNRVYSSAYPNYIVMELIFKGK
;
A
#
# COMPACT_ATOMS: atom_id res chain seq x y z
N MET A 1 3.61 28.35 0.38
CA MET A 1 2.21 27.88 0.41
C MET A 1 1.33 29.09 0.67
N THR A 2 0.39 29.39 -0.22
CA THR A 2 -0.52 30.54 -0.11
C THR A 2 -1.62 30.25 0.92
N GLU A 3 -2.12 31.25 1.66
CA GLU A 3 -3.17 31.08 2.70
C GLU A 3 -4.41 30.33 2.19
N GLU A 4 -4.76 30.54 0.91
CA GLU A 4 -5.83 29.88 0.19
C GLU A 4 -5.67 28.35 0.14
N THR A 5 -4.44 27.85 -0.05
CA THR A 5 -4.16 26.39 -0.03
C THR A 5 -4.34 25.78 1.36
N LEU A 6 -4.06 26.55 2.41
CA LEU A 6 -4.22 26.12 3.81
C LEU A 6 -5.70 26.03 4.19
N GLU A 7 -6.51 26.95 3.66
CA GLU A 7 -7.95 27.03 3.93
C GLU A 7 -8.73 25.92 3.20
N ILE A 8 -8.39 25.66 1.93
CA ILE A 8 -8.92 24.52 1.17
C ILE A 8 -8.56 23.19 1.85
N THR A 9 -7.34 23.05 2.38
CA THR A 9 -6.92 21.83 3.08
C THR A 9 -7.72 21.62 4.38
N LYS A 10 -8.03 22.69 5.11
CA LYS A 10 -8.85 22.63 6.34
C LYS A 10 -10.32 22.32 6.03
N GLU A 11 -10.88 22.88 4.97
CA GLU A 11 -12.24 22.59 4.51
C GLU A 11 -12.38 21.12 4.06
N VAL A 12 -11.44 20.63 3.25
CA VAL A 12 -11.41 19.23 2.80
C VAL A 12 -11.28 18.29 3.99
N ALA A 13 -10.40 18.58 4.96
CA ALA A 13 -10.26 17.76 6.17
C ALA A 13 -11.56 17.70 7.00
N LYS A 14 -12.31 18.81 7.10
CA LYS A 14 -13.60 18.85 7.82
C LYS A 14 -14.70 18.09 7.10
N VAL A 15 -14.78 18.19 5.77
CA VAL A 15 -15.77 17.48 4.95
C VAL A 15 -15.49 15.98 5.00
N VAL A 16 -14.24 15.57 4.81
CA VAL A 16 -13.83 14.17 4.91
C VAL A 16 -14.11 13.62 6.31
N ALA A 17 -13.74 14.33 7.38
CA ALA A 17 -14.02 13.87 8.75
C ALA A 17 -15.52 13.74 9.07
N LYS A 18 -16.36 14.64 8.53
CA LYS A 18 -17.81 14.65 8.78
C LYS A 18 -18.54 13.57 7.98
N ASP A 19 -18.13 13.34 6.73
CA ASP A 19 -18.73 12.31 5.86
C ASP A 19 -18.28 10.91 6.32
N VAL A 20 -17.00 10.73 6.69
CA VAL A 20 -16.48 9.49 7.30
C VAL A 20 -17.22 9.13 8.60
N TYR A 21 -17.50 10.12 9.46
CA TYR A 21 -18.18 9.88 10.74
C TYR A 21 -19.66 9.50 10.57
N ASN A 22 -20.34 10.03 9.55
CA ASN A 22 -21.75 9.72 9.30
C ASN A 22 -21.94 8.40 8.54
N ASP A 23 -20.97 7.99 7.72
CA ASP A 23 -21.09 6.79 6.88
C ASP A 23 -20.62 5.49 7.57
N GLY A 24 -19.94 5.55 8.73
CA GLY A 24 -19.15 4.40 9.21
C GLY A 24 -19.14 4.05 10.70
N ILE A 25 -20.15 4.41 11.51
CA ILE A 25 -20.23 3.88 12.91
C ILE A 25 -21.68 3.56 13.31
N LYS A 26 -22.18 2.41 12.87
CA LYS A 26 -23.11 1.60 13.67
C LYS A 26 -22.59 0.19 13.68
N GLY A 27 -22.31 -0.37 14.87
CA GLY A 27 -21.84 -1.75 15.09
C GLY A 27 -22.86 -2.80 14.69
N THR A 28 -23.19 -2.83 13.40
CA THR A 28 -24.14 -3.70 12.73
C THR A 28 -23.37 -4.47 11.66
N VAL A 29 -23.85 -5.65 11.28
CA VAL A 29 -23.35 -6.37 10.11
C VAL A 29 -23.50 -5.47 8.89
N VAL A 30 -22.40 -4.85 8.45
CA VAL A 30 -22.37 -4.02 7.24
C VAL A 30 -22.26 -4.96 6.06
N GLN A 31 -23.14 -4.81 5.07
CA GLN A 31 -23.10 -5.64 3.87
C GLN A 31 -21.85 -5.24 3.05
N THR A 32 -21.17 -6.20 2.43
CA THR A 32 -19.98 -5.95 1.59
C THR A 32 -20.17 -4.79 0.61
N GLY A 33 -21.37 -4.68 0.02
CA GLY A 33 -21.73 -3.58 -0.88
C GLY A 33 -21.65 -2.20 -0.22
N GLU A 34 -22.12 -2.05 1.02
CA GLU A 34 -22.06 -0.79 1.77
C GLU A 34 -20.61 -0.38 2.04
N ILE A 35 -19.72 -1.31 2.39
CA ILE A 35 -18.28 -1.04 2.62
C ILE A 35 -17.62 -0.51 1.34
N ILE A 36 -17.93 -1.12 0.20
CA ILE A 36 -17.41 -0.72 -1.12
C ILE A 36 -17.92 0.68 -1.47
N GLU A 37 -19.23 0.93 -1.30
CA GLU A 37 -19.83 2.24 -1.54
C GLU A 37 -19.21 3.33 -0.68
N SER A 38 -18.94 3.07 0.61
CA SER A 38 -18.26 4.01 1.50
C SER A 38 -16.86 4.35 1.00
N VAL A 39 -16.02 3.36 0.66
CA VAL A 39 -14.65 3.64 0.21
C VAL A 39 -14.62 4.32 -1.16
N VAL A 40 -15.49 3.94 -2.09
CA VAL A 40 -15.66 4.63 -3.38
C VAL A 40 -16.15 6.07 -3.19
N GLY A 41 -17.09 6.29 -2.26
CA GLY A 41 -17.57 7.61 -1.87
C GLY A 41 -16.47 8.51 -1.32
N LEU A 42 -15.62 7.97 -0.44
CA LEU A 42 -14.45 8.67 0.09
C LEU A 42 -13.44 8.97 -1.01
N PHE A 43 -13.18 8.02 -1.91
CA PHE A 43 -12.27 8.22 -3.04
C PHE A 43 -12.75 9.36 -3.94
N ASN A 44 -14.04 9.38 -4.29
CA ASN A 44 -14.68 10.45 -5.04
C ASN A 44 -14.47 11.84 -4.38
N ASN A 45 -14.60 11.90 -3.05
CA ASN A 45 -14.45 13.15 -2.30
C ASN A 45 -13.00 13.58 -2.08
N VAL A 46 -12.05 12.66 -1.90
CA VAL A 46 -10.65 12.99 -1.59
C VAL A 46 -9.84 13.23 -2.87
N VAL A 47 -9.90 12.29 -3.81
CA VAL A 47 -9.03 12.26 -4.99
C VAL A 47 -9.49 13.29 -6.01
N PHE A 48 -10.80 13.35 -6.23
CA PHE A 48 -11.33 14.05 -7.37
C PHE A 48 -12.17 15.28 -7.06
N TYR A 49 -12.24 15.72 -5.80
CA TYR A 49 -12.86 17.01 -5.46
C TYR A 49 -12.31 18.18 -6.30
N LEU A 50 -11.01 18.20 -6.57
CA LEU A 50 -10.37 19.23 -7.40
C LEU A 50 -10.76 19.17 -8.88
N VAL A 51 -11.26 18.01 -9.35
CA VAL A 51 -11.56 17.73 -10.76
C VAL A 51 -13.07 17.62 -10.99
N LYS A 52 -13.92 17.97 -10.00
CA LYS A 52 -15.40 17.86 -10.02
C LYS A 52 -16.09 18.59 -11.19
N LYS A 53 -15.37 19.36 -12.00
CA LYS A 53 -15.90 20.04 -13.19
C LYS A 53 -15.99 19.09 -14.40
N ALA A 54 -17.06 18.28 -14.41
CA ALA A 54 -17.75 17.77 -15.61
C ALA A 54 -16.92 17.03 -16.68
N ASN A 55 -15.79 16.43 -16.35
CA ASN A 55 -14.99 15.71 -17.33
C ASN A 55 -15.44 14.23 -17.40
N ALA A 56 -15.80 13.70 -18.56
CA ALA A 56 -16.18 12.28 -18.71
C ALA A 56 -15.09 11.33 -18.18
N LEU A 57 -13.83 11.76 -18.28
CA LEU A 57 -12.67 11.09 -17.73
C LEU A 57 -12.77 10.84 -16.21
N PHE A 58 -13.38 11.75 -15.45
CA PHE A 58 -13.57 11.59 -14.01
C PHE A 58 -14.52 10.44 -13.69
N LYS A 59 -15.66 10.38 -14.39
CA LYS A 59 -16.66 9.32 -14.16
C LYS A 59 -16.06 7.96 -14.50
N TYR A 60 -15.31 7.91 -15.60
CA TYR A 60 -14.59 6.72 -15.99
C TYR A 60 -13.59 6.26 -14.91
N LYS A 61 -12.73 7.14 -14.38
CA LYS A 61 -11.77 6.76 -13.34
C LYS A 61 -12.43 6.34 -12.01
N LEU A 62 -13.56 6.96 -11.66
CA LEU A 62 -14.30 6.55 -10.45
C LEU A 62 -14.90 5.16 -10.62
N GLU A 63 -15.51 4.90 -11.77
CA GLU A 63 -16.07 3.59 -12.12
C GLU A 63 -14.98 2.52 -12.20
N ASP A 64 -13.85 2.85 -12.82
CA ASP A 64 -12.67 2.01 -12.91
C ASP A 64 -12.12 1.64 -11.53
N PHE A 65 -11.96 2.62 -10.63
CA PHE A 65 -11.55 2.37 -9.24
C PHE A 65 -12.54 1.43 -8.51
N LYS A 66 -13.85 1.65 -8.69
CA LYS A 66 -14.88 0.81 -8.10
C LYS A 66 -14.75 -0.63 -8.62
N ASN A 67 -14.62 -0.81 -9.93
CA ASN A 67 -14.48 -2.12 -10.56
C ASN A 67 -13.20 -2.85 -10.10
N GLU A 68 -12.06 -2.15 -10.05
CA GLU A 68 -10.79 -2.73 -9.58
C GLU A 68 -10.87 -3.14 -8.10
N LEU A 69 -11.58 -2.37 -7.27
CA LEU A 69 -11.80 -2.69 -5.86
C LEU A 69 -12.72 -3.92 -5.70
N GLU A 70 -13.83 -3.96 -6.43
CA GLU A 70 -14.76 -5.10 -6.47
C GLU A 70 -14.06 -6.38 -6.94
N GLU A 71 -13.27 -6.30 -8.01
CA GLU A 71 -12.51 -7.43 -8.55
C GLU A 71 -11.58 -8.02 -7.49
N LYS A 72 -10.87 -7.17 -6.73
CA LYS A 72 -9.93 -7.61 -5.69
C LYS A 72 -10.61 -8.13 -4.42
N LEU A 73 -11.84 -7.71 -4.15
CA LEU A 73 -12.63 -8.22 -3.03
C LEU A 73 -13.38 -9.50 -3.39
N SER A 74 -13.69 -9.73 -4.67
CA SER A 74 -14.43 -10.92 -5.14
C SER A 74 -13.87 -12.28 -4.69
N PRO A 75 -12.56 -12.49 -4.49
CA PRO A 75 -12.02 -13.76 -3.99
C PRO A 75 -12.16 -13.93 -2.46
N ILE A 76 -12.55 -12.87 -1.73
CA ILE A 76 -12.69 -12.88 -0.28
C ILE A 76 -14.14 -13.26 0.05
N PRO A 77 -14.37 -14.30 0.88
CA PRO A 77 -15.70 -14.63 1.36
C PRO A 77 -16.39 -13.42 2.03
N GLU A 78 -17.66 -13.19 1.74
CA GLU A 78 -18.39 -12.01 2.26
C GLU A 78 -18.37 -11.92 3.79
N ASP A 79 -18.42 -13.05 4.50
CA ASP A 79 -18.34 -13.12 5.97
C ASP A 79 -16.97 -12.73 6.55
N LYS A 80 -15.97 -12.58 5.68
CA LYS A 80 -14.62 -12.13 6.03
C LYS A 80 -14.34 -10.69 5.63
N ILE A 81 -15.25 -10.04 4.91
CA ILE A 81 -15.12 -8.63 4.57
C ILE A 81 -15.57 -7.80 5.77
N VAL A 82 -14.71 -6.90 6.20
CA VAL A 82 -14.92 -6.03 7.35
C VAL A 82 -14.55 -4.60 6.98
N GLU A 83 -15.00 -3.64 7.78
CA GLU A 83 -14.62 -2.25 7.59
C GLU A 83 -13.09 -2.09 7.67
N PRO A 84 -12.50 -1.36 6.71
CA PRO A 84 -11.08 -1.06 6.72
C PRO A 84 -10.72 -0.08 7.84
N ASP A 85 -9.45 -0.05 8.20
CA ASP A 85 -8.92 0.97 9.11
C ASP A 85 -9.00 2.36 8.46
N LEU A 86 -9.62 3.33 9.16
CA LEU A 86 -9.85 4.68 8.65
C LEU A 86 -8.55 5.44 8.35
N MET A 87 -7.48 5.20 9.11
CA MET A 87 -6.17 5.83 8.86
C MET A 87 -5.57 5.29 7.57
N ILE A 88 -5.70 3.99 7.29
CA ILE A 88 -5.25 3.39 6.03
C ILE A 88 -6.04 3.97 4.86
N VAL A 89 -7.38 3.99 4.96
CA VAL A 89 -8.24 4.53 3.91
C VAL A 89 -7.91 5.99 3.63
N GLY A 90 -7.95 6.85 4.64
CA GLY A 90 -7.72 8.29 4.46
C GLY A 90 -6.39 8.59 3.79
N LEU A 91 -5.29 8.00 4.29
CA LEU A 91 -3.96 8.22 3.74
C LEU A 91 -3.81 7.63 2.32
N ALA A 92 -4.35 6.44 2.07
CA ALA A 92 -4.23 5.79 0.76
C ALA A 92 -4.98 6.58 -0.32
N LEU A 93 -6.18 7.05 0.00
CA LEU A 93 -6.98 7.89 -0.90
C LEU A 93 -6.26 9.23 -1.16
N GLU A 94 -5.70 9.86 -0.14
CA GLU A 94 -4.92 11.10 -0.33
C GLU A 94 -3.73 10.87 -1.27
N ALA A 95 -3.00 9.77 -1.13
CA ALA A 95 -1.87 9.46 -2.00
C ALA A 95 -2.31 9.15 -3.44
N LEU A 96 -3.40 8.41 -3.61
CA LEU A 96 -3.97 8.08 -4.92
C LEU A 96 -4.33 9.32 -5.75
N LYS A 97 -4.64 10.45 -5.12
CA LYS A 97 -4.83 11.75 -5.78
C LYS A 97 -3.73 12.10 -6.80
N TYR A 98 -2.50 11.73 -6.51
CA TYR A 98 -1.33 12.06 -7.35
C TYR A 98 -0.80 10.86 -8.14
N THR A 99 -1.14 9.64 -7.71
CA THR A 99 -0.56 8.41 -8.26
C THR A 99 -1.57 7.50 -8.97
N TYR A 100 -2.84 7.91 -9.10
CA TYR A 100 -3.88 7.06 -9.70
C TYR A 100 -3.50 6.57 -11.11
N ASP A 101 -2.93 7.44 -11.93
CA ASP A 101 -2.54 7.12 -13.32
C ASP A 101 -1.24 6.31 -13.41
N LYS A 102 -0.71 5.83 -12.28
CA LYS A 102 0.43 4.92 -12.21
C LYS A 102 -0.11 3.55 -11.79
N ASP A 103 -0.41 2.70 -12.77
CA ASP A 103 -1.03 1.39 -12.55
C ASP A 103 -0.32 0.57 -11.47
N GLU A 104 1.02 0.61 -11.43
CA GLU A 104 1.79 -0.14 -10.44
C GLU A 104 1.55 0.35 -9.01
N LEU A 105 1.51 1.67 -8.79
CA LEU A 105 1.26 2.26 -7.48
C LEU A 105 -0.22 2.15 -7.09
N ARG A 106 -1.14 2.39 -8.04
CA ARG A 106 -2.58 2.22 -7.86
C ARG A 106 -2.89 0.80 -7.37
N ASN A 107 -2.31 -0.21 -8.03
CA ASN A 107 -2.48 -1.61 -7.65
C ASN A 107 -1.93 -1.91 -6.24
N MET A 108 -0.81 -1.31 -5.83
CA MET A 108 -0.29 -1.45 -4.46
C MET A 108 -1.23 -0.86 -3.40
N TYR A 109 -1.79 0.33 -3.64
CA TYR A 109 -2.77 0.93 -2.72
C TYR A 109 -4.06 0.12 -2.65
N LEU A 110 -4.57 -0.35 -3.78
CA LEU A 110 -5.75 -1.22 -3.80
C LEU A 110 -5.53 -2.52 -3.02
N ASN A 111 -4.36 -3.14 -3.16
CA ASN A 111 -4.02 -4.33 -2.37
C ASN A 111 -3.94 -4.03 -0.86
N LEU A 112 -3.45 -2.85 -0.48
CA LEU A 112 -3.41 -2.43 0.91
C LEU A 112 -4.83 -2.19 1.47
N LEU A 113 -5.68 -1.53 0.69
CA LEU A 113 -7.10 -1.31 1.03
C LEU A 113 -7.83 -2.65 1.19
N THR A 114 -7.74 -3.55 0.21
CA THR A 114 -8.41 -4.86 0.29
C THR A 114 -7.86 -5.73 1.42
N SER A 115 -6.56 -5.63 1.72
CA SER A 115 -5.97 -6.31 2.89
C SER A 115 -6.54 -5.77 4.20
N SER A 116 -6.76 -4.46 4.31
CA SER A 116 -7.37 -3.84 5.49
C SER A 116 -8.85 -4.22 5.67
N MET A 117 -9.53 -4.58 4.58
CA MET A 117 -10.92 -5.04 4.55
C MET A 117 -11.07 -6.55 4.80
N ASN A 118 -9.98 -7.32 4.85
CA ASN A 118 -10.05 -8.77 5.02
C ASN A 118 -9.73 -9.16 6.46
N LYS A 119 -10.72 -9.74 7.16
CA LYS A 119 -10.60 -10.18 8.56
C LYS A 119 -9.37 -11.05 8.84
N ASP A 120 -8.96 -11.89 7.89
CA ASP A 120 -7.84 -12.83 8.09
C ASP A 120 -6.46 -12.16 8.06
N ILE A 121 -6.35 -11.00 7.39
CA ILE A 121 -5.05 -10.34 7.14
C ILE A 121 -5.03 -8.86 7.50
N LYS A 122 -6.13 -8.30 8.02
CA LYS A 122 -6.22 -6.87 8.37
C LYS A 122 -5.12 -6.40 9.32
N ASP A 123 -4.70 -7.25 10.26
CA ASP A 123 -3.63 -6.92 11.22
C ASP A 123 -2.25 -6.80 10.56
N LYS A 124 -2.11 -7.31 9.33
CA LYS A 124 -0.90 -7.14 8.51
C LYS A 124 -0.95 -5.89 7.65
N ALA A 125 -2.12 -5.29 7.44
CA ALA A 125 -2.25 -4.04 6.72
C ALA A 125 -1.88 -2.88 7.66
N HIS A 126 -0.64 -2.41 7.59
CA HIS A 126 -0.14 -1.37 8.50
C HIS A 126 -0.22 0.02 7.84
N PRO A 127 -0.64 1.09 8.56
CA PRO A 127 -0.72 2.45 8.02
C PRO A 127 0.60 2.97 7.41
N SER A 128 1.75 2.53 7.92
CA SER A 128 3.06 2.92 7.36
C SER A 128 3.27 2.45 5.92
N TYR A 129 2.56 1.42 5.47
CA TYR A 129 2.66 0.95 4.09
C TYR A 129 2.15 2.00 3.10
N VAL A 130 1.19 2.84 3.51
CA VAL A 130 0.76 3.95 2.66
C VAL A 130 1.93 4.89 2.39
N GLU A 131 2.68 5.25 3.44
CA GLU A 131 3.83 6.15 3.32
C GLU A 131 4.99 5.53 2.54
N ILE A 132 5.23 4.22 2.76
CA ILE A 132 6.23 3.49 1.99
C ILE A 132 5.86 3.49 0.51
N ILE A 133 4.64 3.13 0.14
CA ILE A 133 4.18 3.13 -1.26
C ILE A 133 4.29 4.53 -1.86
N ARG A 134 3.99 5.59 -1.09
CA ARG A 134 4.08 6.99 -1.53
C ARG A 134 5.50 7.41 -1.93
N GLN A 135 6.51 6.80 -1.34
CA GLN A 135 7.92 7.08 -1.64
C GLN A 135 8.45 6.27 -2.84
N LEU A 136 7.66 5.34 -3.39
CA LEU A 136 8.09 4.48 -4.49
C LEU A 136 7.86 5.10 -5.87
N THR A 137 8.71 4.70 -6.80
CA THR A 137 8.46 4.84 -8.23
C THR A 137 7.79 3.58 -8.79
N PRO A 138 7.20 3.64 -10.01
CA PRO A 138 6.70 2.46 -10.69
C PRO A 138 7.75 1.35 -10.89
N LEU A 139 9.03 1.71 -11.01
CA LEU A 139 10.12 0.73 -11.12
C LEU A 139 10.29 -0.04 -9.81
N ASP A 140 10.26 0.65 -8.67
CA ASP A 140 10.39 0.00 -7.35
C ASP A 140 9.25 -0.99 -7.10
N ALA A 141 8.01 -0.61 -7.46
CA ALA A 141 6.86 -1.49 -7.39
C ALA A 141 7.04 -2.77 -8.24
N LYS A 142 7.59 -2.64 -9.46
CA LYS A 142 7.93 -3.79 -10.32
C LYS A 142 9.02 -4.66 -9.70
N VAL A 143 10.04 -4.04 -9.10
CA VAL A 143 11.11 -4.75 -8.40
C VAL A 143 10.52 -5.55 -7.24
N PHE A 144 9.69 -4.95 -6.39
CA PHE A 144 9.05 -5.68 -5.27
C PHE A 144 8.20 -6.84 -5.74
N LYS A 145 7.40 -6.65 -6.80
CA LYS A 145 6.63 -7.75 -7.41
C LYS A 145 7.56 -8.87 -7.89
N ARG A 146 8.67 -8.52 -8.54
CA ARG A 146 9.65 -9.52 -9.00
C ARG A 146 10.34 -10.25 -7.84
N LEU A 147 10.65 -9.55 -6.75
CA LEU A 147 11.22 -10.16 -5.55
C LEU A 147 10.24 -11.16 -4.92
N GLN A 148 8.95 -10.82 -4.88
CA GLN A 148 7.89 -11.72 -4.42
C GLN A 148 7.80 -12.98 -5.29
N ASP A 149 7.82 -12.85 -6.62
CA ASP A 149 7.75 -13.97 -7.56
C ASP A 149 8.95 -14.92 -7.43
N LEU A 150 10.13 -14.39 -7.15
CA LEU A 150 11.36 -15.17 -7.00
C LEU A 150 11.42 -15.89 -5.65
N GLY A 151 10.73 -15.38 -4.62
CA GLY A 151 10.70 -15.92 -3.25
C GLY A 151 12.00 -15.74 -2.47
N GLN A 152 13.15 -15.98 -3.10
CA GLN A 152 14.48 -15.77 -2.55
C GLN A 152 15.39 -15.12 -3.60
N VAL A 153 16.11 -14.08 -3.19
CA VAL A 153 17.09 -13.40 -4.04
C VAL A 153 18.40 -13.29 -3.28
N ALA A 154 19.52 -13.57 -3.94
CA ALA A 154 20.84 -13.42 -3.34
C ALA A 154 21.12 -11.92 -3.11
N CYS A 155 21.06 -11.48 -1.85
CA CYS A 155 21.22 -10.06 -1.49
C CYS A 155 22.68 -9.60 -1.44
N ALA A 156 23.63 -10.51 -1.24
CA ALA A 156 25.03 -10.22 -1.52
C ALA A 156 25.81 -11.51 -1.83
N HIS A 157 26.98 -11.34 -2.42
CA HIS A 157 27.93 -12.39 -2.70
C HIS A 157 29.26 -12.00 -2.04
N ALA A 158 29.50 -12.53 -0.84
CA ALA A 158 30.73 -12.28 -0.11
C ALA A 158 31.86 -13.17 -0.67
N ILE A 159 32.96 -12.52 -1.02
CA ILE A 159 34.22 -13.18 -1.40
C ILE A 159 35.23 -12.85 -0.29
N LEU A 160 35.71 -13.86 0.42
CA LEU A 160 36.75 -13.69 1.44
C LEU A 160 38.11 -14.09 0.87
N LYS A 161 39.09 -13.21 1.06
CA LYS A 161 40.51 -13.47 0.76
C LYS A 161 41.29 -13.39 2.07
N ILE A 162 42.12 -14.39 2.34
CA ILE A 162 43.01 -14.37 3.50
C ILE A 162 44.34 -13.75 3.06
N ASP A 163 44.72 -12.65 3.71
CA ASP A 163 46.02 -12.00 3.50
C ASP A 163 47.18 -12.99 3.70
N ASN A 164 48.20 -12.87 2.83
CA ASN A 164 49.34 -13.78 2.75
C ASN A 164 48.98 -15.24 2.42
N SER A 165 47.85 -15.47 1.74
CA SER A 165 47.50 -16.77 1.17
C SER A 165 46.94 -16.63 -0.25
N ASN A 166 47.05 -17.69 -1.06
CA ASN A 166 46.36 -17.81 -2.34
C ASN A 166 44.93 -18.37 -2.19
N ARG A 167 44.38 -18.44 -0.97
CA ARG A 167 43.04 -19.00 -0.72
C ARG A 167 41.98 -17.92 -0.86
N VAL A 168 40.98 -18.20 -1.70
CA VAL A 168 39.79 -17.37 -1.92
C VAL A 168 38.57 -18.25 -1.67
N TYR A 169 37.63 -17.75 -0.87
CA TYR A 169 36.39 -18.46 -0.56
C TYR A 169 35.23 -17.67 -1.17
N SER A 170 34.57 -18.26 -2.17
CA SER A 170 33.30 -17.79 -2.71
C SER A 170 32.14 -18.35 -1.89
N SER A 171 31.03 -17.60 -1.78
CA SER A 171 29.84 -18.00 -1.00
C SER A 171 30.09 -18.14 0.51
N ALA A 172 30.93 -17.28 1.09
CA ALA A 172 31.25 -17.29 2.53
C ALA A 172 30.15 -16.69 3.42
N TYR A 173 28.89 -17.05 3.18
CA TYR A 173 27.76 -16.75 4.06
C TYR A 173 27.70 -17.77 5.21
N PRO A 174 27.18 -17.39 6.40
CA PRO A 174 27.22 -18.25 7.58
C PRO A 174 26.14 -19.32 7.51
N ASN A 175 26.40 -20.41 6.79
CA ASN A 175 25.83 -21.72 7.14
C ASN A 175 26.81 -22.53 8.00
N TYR A 176 28.11 -22.17 7.96
CA TYR A 176 29.16 -22.70 8.83
C TYR A 176 30.07 -21.55 9.24
N ILE A 177 30.30 -21.39 10.54
CA ILE A 177 31.35 -20.50 11.05
C ILE A 177 32.68 -21.20 10.74
N VAL A 178 33.53 -20.56 9.92
CA VAL A 178 34.87 -21.07 9.65
C VAL A 178 35.69 -20.92 10.94
N MET A 179 35.98 -22.04 11.61
CA MET A 179 36.68 -22.07 12.90
C MET A 179 38.05 -21.37 12.86
N GLU A 180 38.71 -21.34 11.70
CA GLU A 180 40.00 -20.67 11.49
C GLU A 180 39.93 -19.13 11.68
N LEU A 181 38.73 -18.54 11.56
CA LEU A 181 38.50 -17.11 11.83
C LEU A 181 38.31 -16.82 13.34
N ILE A 182 37.98 -17.83 14.15
CA ILE A 182 37.79 -17.67 15.61
C ILE A 182 39.14 -17.66 16.36
N PHE A 183 40.18 -18.28 15.79
CA PHE A 183 41.44 -18.52 16.51
C PHE A 183 42.63 -17.62 16.11
N LYS A 184 42.42 -16.52 15.36
CA LYS A 184 43.49 -15.53 15.13
C LYS A 184 43.68 -14.56 16.31
N GLY A 185 43.86 -15.13 17.49
CA GLY A 185 44.12 -14.41 18.72
C GLY A 185 44.97 -15.23 19.68
N LYS A 186 46.20 -15.55 19.27
CA LYS A 186 47.40 -15.65 20.13
C LYS A 186 48.64 -15.40 19.28
#